data_AF-A0A061HVF1-F1
#
_entry.id   AF-A0A061HVF1-F1
#
_cell.length_a   1.000
_cell.length_b   1.000
_cell.length_c   1.000
_cell.angle_alpha   90.00
_cell.angle_beta   90.00
_cell.angle_gamma   90.00
#
_symmetry.space_group_name_H-M   'P 1'
#
loop_
_entity.id
_entity.type
_entity.pdbx_description
1 polymer ?
#
loop_
_entity_poly.entity_id
_entity_poly.type
_entity_poly.pdbx_seq_one_letter_code
_entity_poly.pdbx_strand_id
1 'polypeptide(L)'
;MWLFLLIYYCPAPASAIQVTVSDPYHVVILFQPVTLPCTYQMSNSLTSPIVIWKYKSFCRDRVADAFSPASVENQINAQLAAGNPGYNPYVECQDSVRTVRVVATKQGNAVTLGDYYQGRRITITG
;
A
#
# COMPACT_ATOMS: atom_id res chain seq x y z
N MET A 1 46.48 -25.60 -29.35
CA MET A 1 45.21 -25.00 -29.80
C MET A 1 44.09 -25.66 -29.02
N TRP A 2 43.78 -25.17 -27.82
CA TRP A 2 42.62 -25.66 -27.07
C TRP A 2 41.89 -24.45 -26.49
N LEU A 3 40.67 -24.28 -26.98
CA LEU A 3 39.83 -23.10 -26.84
C LEU A 3 39.46 -22.86 -25.38
N PHE A 4 39.72 -21.65 -24.91
CA PHE A 4 39.09 -21.08 -23.72
C PHE A 4 37.57 -21.00 -23.95
N LEU A 5 36.81 -21.85 -23.29
CA LEU A 5 35.36 -21.70 -23.12
C LEU A 5 35.05 -21.63 -21.62
N LEU A 6 35.57 -20.58 -20.98
CA LEU A 6 35.03 -20.09 -19.72
C LEU A 6 33.75 -19.35 -20.06
N ILE A 7 32.62 -20.03 -19.93
CA ILE A 7 31.29 -19.43 -19.94
C ILE A 7 31.23 -18.46 -18.76
N TYR A 8 31.49 -17.19 -19.05
CA TYR A 8 31.32 -16.10 -18.11
C TYR A 8 29.81 -15.88 -17.94
N TYR A 9 29.22 -16.52 -16.94
CA TYR A 9 27.90 -16.16 -16.44
C TYR A 9 28.00 -14.73 -15.89
N CYS A 10 27.63 -13.74 -16.71
CA CYS A 10 27.41 -12.38 -16.25
C CYS A 10 25.98 -12.35 -15.68
N PRO A 11 25.79 -12.30 -14.35
CA PRO A 11 24.47 -12.07 -13.79
C PRO A 11 24.00 -10.70 -14.28
N ALA A 12 22.87 -10.67 -14.99
CA ALA A 12 22.22 -9.42 -15.36
C ALA A 12 22.01 -8.58 -14.08
N PRO A 13 22.24 -7.26 -14.14
CA PRO A 13 22.05 -6.41 -12.96
C PRO A 13 20.60 -6.52 -12.50
N ALA A 14 20.39 -7.00 -11.27
CA ALA A 14 19.08 -7.03 -10.66
C ALA A 14 18.59 -5.58 -10.45
N SER A 15 17.50 -5.23 -11.11
CA SER A 15 16.81 -3.95 -10.88
C SER A 15 16.07 -4.05 -9.56
N ALA A 16 16.52 -3.32 -8.54
CA ALA A 16 15.83 -3.23 -7.27
C ALA A 16 15.09 -1.89 -7.21
N ILE A 17 13.82 -1.94 -6.80
CA ILE A 17 13.02 -0.75 -6.48
C ILE A 17 12.82 -0.74 -4.98
N GLN A 18 13.34 0.28 -4.32
CA GLN A 18 13.07 0.53 -2.91
C GLN A 18 11.98 1.61 -2.81
N VAL A 19 10.92 1.34 -2.06
CA VAL A 19 9.85 2.31 -1.78
C VAL A 19 9.89 2.65 -0.29
N THR A 20 9.76 3.92 0.04
CA THR A 20 9.82 4.41 1.41
C THR A 20 8.67 5.38 1.67
N VAL A 21 7.98 5.17 2.79
CA VAL A 21 6.90 6.04 3.29
C VAL A 21 7.39 6.63 4.61
N SER A 22 7.74 7.91 4.60
CA SER A 22 8.34 8.58 5.76
C SER A 22 7.35 8.84 6.88
N ASP A 23 6.10 9.12 6.53
CA ASP A 23 5.01 9.32 7.48
C ASP A 23 3.83 8.37 7.15
N PRO A 24 3.79 7.18 7.77
CA PRO A 24 2.75 6.19 7.46
C PRO A 24 1.42 6.43 8.19
N TYR A 25 1.35 7.36 9.16
CA TYR A 25 0.17 7.53 10.01
C TYR A 25 -0.26 8.99 10.13
N HIS A 26 -1.48 9.27 9.67
CA HIS A 26 -2.05 10.61 9.71
C HIS A 26 -3.40 10.60 10.42
N VAL A 27 -3.65 11.61 11.27
CA VAL A 27 -4.96 11.86 11.88
C VAL A 27 -5.47 13.19 11.35
N VAL A 28 -6.60 13.14 10.65
CA VAL A 28 -7.27 14.30 10.07
C VAL A 28 -8.76 14.25 10.40
N ILE A 29 -9.39 15.41 10.53
CA ILE A 29 -10.86 15.48 10.64
C ILE A 29 -11.50 15.43 9.24
N LEU A 30 -12.82 15.21 9.20
CA LEU A 30 -13.57 15.14 7.96
C LEU A 30 -13.35 16.41 7.11
N PHE A 31 -13.15 16.20 5.81
CA PHE A 31 -12.93 17.23 4.77
C PHE A 31 -11.63 18.04 4.87
N GLN A 32 -10.74 17.75 5.81
CA GLN A 32 -9.39 18.30 5.76
C GLN A 32 -8.55 17.60 4.68
N PRO A 33 -7.70 18.34 3.95
CA PRO A 33 -6.75 17.74 3.02
C PRO A 33 -5.64 17.00 3.79
N VAL A 34 -5.10 15.95 3.17
CA VAL A 34 -3.95 15.20 3.68
C VAL A 34 -2.98 14.93 2.53
N THR A 35 -1.68 15.00 2.81
CA THR A 35 -0.62 14.69 1.85
C THR A 35 0.08 13.42 2.30
N LEU A 36 0.10 12.39 1.44
CA LEU A 36 0.76 11.12 1.74
C LEU A 36 2.12 11.09 1.02
N PRO A 37 3.26 11.13 1.74
CA PRO A 37 4.58 11.10 1.11
C PRO A 37 4.96 9.66 0.71
N CYS A 38 5.49 9.51 -0.50
CA CYS A 38 6.07 8.26 -0.98
C CYS A 38 7.31 8.58 -1.81
N THR A 39 8.45 8.02 -1.42
CA THR A 39 9.70 8.12 -2.18
C THR A 39 10.08 6.75 -2.71
N TYR A 40 10.72 6.71 -3.87
CA TYR A 40 11.24 5.48 -4.42
C TYR A 40 12.63 5.70 -5.02
N GLN A 41 13.47 4.67 -4.91
CA GLN A 41 14.81 4.63 -5.48
C GLN A 41 14.92 3.40 -6.37
N MET A 42 15.58 3.54 -7.52
CA MET A 42 15.77 2.44 -8.46
C MET A 42 17.25 2.29 -8.81
N SER A 43 17.77 1.07 -8.78
CA SER A 43 19.11 0.77 -9.29
C SER A 43 19.04 0.54 -10.81
N ASN A 44 19.76 1.36 -11.59
CA ASN A 44 20.03 1.14 -13.02
C ASN A 44 18.79 0.87 -13.91
N SER A 45 17.79 1.76 -13.87
CA SER A 45 16.63 1.70 -14.77
C SER A 45 16.70 2.75 -15.87
N LEU A 46 16.55 2.33 -17.14
CA LEU A 46 16.38 3.24 -18.28
C LEU A 46 14.93 3.72 -18.45
N THR A 47 13.97 3.08 -17.79
CA THR A 47 12.53 3.37 -17.92
C THR A 47 11.97 4.06 -16.68
N SER A 48 11.02 4.97 -16.91
CA SER A 48 10.28 5.64 -15.83
C SER A 48 9.37 4.63 -15.11
N PRO A 49 9.36 4.58 -13.77
CA PRO A 49 8.55 3.61 -13.05
C PRO A 49 7.07 3.97 -13.07
N ILE A 50 6.25 2.95 -12.85
CA ILE A 50 4.81 3.12 -12.64
C ILE A 50 4.55 3.13 -11.14
N VAL A 51 4.01 4.23 -10.63
CA VAL A 51 3.60 4.36 -9.22
C VAL A 51 2.08 4.23 -9.14
N ILE A 52 1.60 3.30 -8.32
CA ILE A 52 0.16 3.05 -8.14
C ILE A 52 -0.21 3.32 -6.69
N TRP A 53 -1.08 4.31 -6.48
CA TRP A 53 -1.71 4.56 -5.19
C TRP A 53 -2.92 3.65 -5.05
N LYS A 54 -2.96 2.85 -3.98
CA LYS A 54 -4.08 1.97 -3.66
C LYS A 54 -4.71 2.36 -2.34
N TYR A 55 -6.03 2.44 -2.34
CA TYR A 55 -6.85 2.53 -1.14
C TYR A 55 -7.18 1.11 -0.68
N LYS A 56 -7.06 0.88 0.62
CA LYS A 56 -7.54 -0.32 1.30
C LYS A 56 -8.49 0.13 2.40
N SER A 57 -9.71 -0.41 2.42
CA SER A 57 -10.62 -0.17 3.53
C SER A 57 -10.13 -0.85 4.81
N PHE A 58 -10.62 -0.39 5.96
CA PHE A 58 -10.52 -1.16 7.19
C PHE A 58 -11.21 -2.52 7.03
N CYS A 59 -10.74 -3.48 7.82
CA CYS A 59 -11.26 -4.83 7.88
C CYS A 59 -12.57 -4.91 8.67
N ARG A 60 -12.76 -4.00 9.63
CA ARG A 60 -13.95 -3.89 10.49
C ARG A 60 -14.33 -2.43 10.70
N ASP A 61 -15.60 -2.22 11.00
CA ASP A 61 -16.14 -0.89 11.31
C ASP A 61 -16.06 -0.61 12.81
N ARG A 62 -15.19 0.33 13.18
CA ARG A 62 -15.02 0.79 14.57
C ARG A 62 -16.30 1.39 15.16
N VAL A 63 -17.13 2.01 14.32
CA VAL A 63 -18.37 2.64 14.77
C VAL A 63 -19.38 1.56 15.13
N ALA A 64 -19.57 0.56 14.25
CA ALA A 64 -20.45 -0.57 14.53
C ALA A 64 -20.02 -1.35 15.79
N ASP A 65 -18.72 -1.59 15.95
CA ASP A 65 -18.17 -2.27 17.12
C ASP A 65 -18.40 -1.49 18.41
N ALA A 66 -18.28 -0.16 18.36
CA ALA A 66 -18.52 0.71 19.52
C ALA A 66 -19.99 0.71 19.96
N PHE A 67 -20.93 0.57 19.03
CA PHE A 67 -22.36 0.47 19.33
C PHE A 67 -22.80 -0.94 19.76
N SER A 68 -21.97 -1.96 19.53
CA SER A 68 -22.25 -3.34 19.95
C SER A 68 -21.03 -4.01 20.61
N PRO A 69 -20.58 -3.49 21.77
CA PRO A 69 -19.32 -3.94 22.39
C PRO A 69 -19.36 -5.40 22.87
N ALA A 70 -20.55 -5.94 23.16
CA ALA A 70 -20.74 -7.32 23.62
C ALA A 70 -21.01 -8.33 22.48
N SER A 71 -20.81 -7.96 21.21
CA SER A 71 -20.98 -8.89 20.09
C SER A 71 -20.00 -10.07 20.18
N VAL A 72 -20.42 -11.21 19.63
CA VAL A 72 -19.60 -12.43 19.58
C VAL A 72 -18.28 -12.16 18.83
N GLU A 73 -18.33 -11.41 17.75
CA GLU A 73 -17.15 -11.04 16.97
C GLU A 73 -16.17 -10.19 17.79
N ASN A 74 -16.66 -9.27 18.62
CA ASN A 74 -15.79 -8.47 19.50
C ASN A 74 -15.14 -9.33 20.57
N GLN A 75 -15.86 -10.31 21.13
CA GLN A 75 -15.30 -11.26 22.09
C GLN A 75 -14.20 -12.13 21.48
N ILE A 76 -14.42 -12.66 20.28
CA ILE A 76 -13.42 -13.46 19.55
C ILE A 76 -12.17 -12.64 19.26
N ASN A 77 -12.33 -11.39 18.80
CA ASN A 77 -11.19 -10.52 18.51
C ASN A 77 -10.40 -10.15 19.78
N ALA A 78 -11.07 -9.96 20.91
CA ALA A 78 -10.40 -9.72 22.18
C ALA A 78 -9.56 -10.93 22.62
N GLN A 79 -10.06 -12.15 22.43
CA GLN A 79 -9.30 -13.38 22.68
C GLN A 79 -8.08 -13.50 21.76
N LEU A 80 -8.24 -13.17 20.47
CA LEU A 80 -7.13 -13.21 19.52
C LEU A 80 -6.05 -12.17 19.83
N ALA A 81 -6.44 -10.97 20.24
CA ALA A 81 -5.51 -9.93 20.70
C ALA A 81 -4.78 -10.33 21.99
N ALA A 82 -5.42 -11.06 22.90
CA ALA A 82 -4.76 -11.60 24.09
C ALA A 82 -3.67 -12.62 23.74
N GLY A 83 -3.86 -13.40 22.68
CA GLY A 83 -2.86 -14.35 22.16
C GLY A 83 -1.78 -13.71 21.28
N ASN A 84 -2.01 -12.51 20.75
CA ASN A 84 -1.10 -11.79 19.85
C ASN A 84 -1.09 -10.30 20.19
N PRO A 85 -0.16 -9.83 21.05
CA PRO A 85 -0.10 -8.45 21.54
C PRO A 85 0.09 -7.35 20.46
N GLY A 86 0.33 -7.72 19.20
CA GLY A 86 0.39 -6.81 18.06
C GLY A 86 -0.83 -6.85 17.13
N TYR A 87 -1.78 -7.76 17.36
CA TYR A 87 -2.88 -7.99 16.44
C TYR A 87 -3.86 -6.81 16.41
N ASN A 88 -4.12 -6.28 15.22
CA ASN A 88 -5.08 -5.21 15.02
C ASN A 88 -6.21 -5.64 14.06
N PRO A 89 -7.40 -5.99 14.59
CA PRO A 89 -8.50 -6.54 13.79
C PRO A 89 -9.05 -5.56 12.75
N TYR A 90 -8.70 -4.27 12.84
CA TYR A 90 -9.17 -3.25 11.91
C TYR A 90 -8.30 -3.11 10.66
N VAL A 91 -7.04 -3.56 10.67
CA VAL A 91 -6.11 -3.38 9.54
C VAL A 91 -5.44 -4.67 9.08
N GLU A 92 -5.40 -5.68 9.95
CA GLU A 92 -4.76 -6.98 9.69
C GLU A 92 -5.77 -8.00 9.17
N CYS A 93 -6.07 -7.90 7.87
CA CYS A 93 -6.88 -8.88 7.15
C CYS A 93 -6.37 -9.06 5.72
N GLN A 94 -6.80 -10.14 5.08
CA GLN A 94 -6.52 -10.41 3.67
C GLN A 94 -7.20 -9.37 2.75
N ASP A 95 -6.59 -9.07 1.61
CA ASP A 95 -7.16 -8.12 0.66
C ASP A 95 -8.50 -8.60 0.05
N SER A 96 -8.78 -9.91 0.07
CA SER A 96 -10.04 -10.49 -0.39
C SER A 96 -11.25 -10.18 0.48
N VAL A 97 -11.04 -9.83 1.76
CA VAL A 97 -12.13 -9.52 2.71
C VAL A 97 -12.37 -8.02 2.87
N ARG A 98 -11.64 -7.19 2.13
CA ARG A 98 -11.76 -5.73 2.17
C ARG A 98 -11.84 -5.14 0.78
N THR A 99 -12.24 -3.87 0.71
CA THR A 99 -12.23 -3.14 -0.55
C THR A 99 -10.83 -2.65 -0.84
N VAL A 100 -10.27 -3.08 -1.98
CA VAL A 100 -9.01 -2.56 -2.53
C VAL A 100 -9.30 -1.87 -3.86
N ARG A 101 -8.89 -0.60 -4.00
CA ARG A 101 -9.14 0.19 -5.21
C ARG A 101 -7.89 0.97 -5.61
N VAL A 102 -7.64 1.07 -6.91
CA VAL A 102 -6.66 2.02 -7.44
C VAL A 102 -7.21 3.43 -7.28
N VAL A 103 -6.44 4.30 -6.64
CA VAL A 103 -6.72 5.72 -6.49
C VAL A 103 -6.19 6.48 -7.69
N ALA A 104 -4.91 6.27 -7.99
CA ALA A 104 -4.23 6.89 -9.10
C ALA A 104 -3.06 6.03 -9.58
N THR A 105 -2.76 6.13 -10.87
CA THR A 105 -1.57 5.57 -11.51
C THR A 105 -0.77 6.70 -12.14
N LYS A 106 0.52 6.76 -11.82
CA LYS A 106 1.47 7.69 -12.41
C LYS A 106 2.50 6.92 -13.23
N GLN A 107 2.70 7.34 -14.48
CA GLN A 107 3.73 6.84 -15.37
C GLN A 107 4.41 8.03 -16.05
N GLY A 108 5.68 8.28 -15.72
CA GLY A 108 6.33 9.54 -16.09
C GLY A 108 5.56 10.74 -15.52
N ASN A 109 5.17 11.67 -16.39
CA ASN A 109 4.36 12.85 -16.03
C ASN A 109 2.85 12.63 -16.15
N ALA A 110 2.42 11.49 -16.70
CA ALA A 110 1.01 11.18 -16.87
C ALA A 110 0.42 10.63 -15.57
N VAL A 111 -0.72 11.19 -15.15
CA VAL A 111 -1.48 10.74 -13.97
C VAL A 111 -2.88 10.37 -14.42
N THR A 112 -3.32 9.16 -14.09
CA THR A 112 -4.68 8.66 -14.35
C THR A 112 -5.34 8.30 -13.02
N LEU A 113 -6.52 8.85 -12.75
CA LEU A 113 -7.32 8.47 -11.58
C LEU A 113 -8.09 7.17 -11.84
N GLY A 114 -8.31 6.37 -10.80
CA GLY A 114 -9.19 5.20 -10.88
C GLY A 114 -10.66 5.61 -10.99
N ASP A 115 -11.50 4.71 -11.51
CA ASP A 115 -12.92 4.98 -11.83
C ASP A 115 -13.72 5.57 -10.66
N TYR A 116 -13.51 5.06 -9.45
CA TYR A 116 -14.19 5.52 -8.23
C TYR A 116 -13.72 6.90 -7.72
N TYR A 117 -12.63 7.41 -8.28
CA TYR A 117 -11.97 8.64 -7.86
C TYR A 117 -12.05 9.75 -8.92
N GLN A 118 -12.73 9.49 -10.04
CA GLN A 118 -13.01 10.50 -11.06
C GLN A 118 -13.74 11.71 -10.44
N GLY A 119 -13.29 12.92 -10.76
CA GLY A 119 -13.84 14.17 -10.22
C GLY A 119 -13.52 14.47 -8.75
N ARG A 120 -12.80 13.60 -8.04
CA ARG A 120 -12.32 13.88 -6.68
C ARG A 120 -11.13 14.84 -6.72
N ARG A 121 -10.99 15.69 -5.69
CA ARG A 121 -9.84 16.59 -5.51
C ARG A 121 -8.63 15.80 -5.03
N ILE A 122 -7.92 15.17 -5.98
CA ILE A 122 -6.70 14.37 -5.74
C ILE A 122 -5.62 14.91 -6.66
N THR A 123 -4.47 15.23 -6.08
CA THR A 123 -3.29 15.70 -6.83
C THR A 123 -2.14 14.75 -6.57
N ILE A 124 -1.51 14.24 -7.63
CA ILE A 124 -0.28 13.46 -7.57
C ILE A 124 0.85 14.35 -8.08
N THR A 125 1.84 14.60 -7.23
CA THR A 125 2.99 15.46 -7.54
C THR A 125 4.31 14.70 -7.47
N GLY A 126 5.33 15.24 -8.13
CA GLY A 126 6.66 14.63 -8.32
C GLY A 126 6.75 13.88 -9.62
#